data_AF-A0A3B1BA28-F1
#
_entry.id   AF-A0A3B1BA28-F1
#
_cell.length_a   1.000
_cell.length_b   1.000
_cell.length_c   1.000
_cell.angle_alpha   90.00
_cell.angle_beta   90.00
_cell.angle_gamma   90.00
#
_symmetry.space_group_name_H-M   'P 1'
#
loop_
_entity.id
_entity.type
_entity.pdbx_description
1 polymer ?
#
loop_
_entity_poly.entity_id
_entity_poly.type
_entity_poly.pdbx_seq_one_letter_code
_entity_poly.pdbx_strand_id
1 'polypeptide(L)'
;MRSFNIHTVAVGIALAFGAILLGEAHGLSFGAKEDAIQDYLLTSSMAAVGESGKKEEAEKRANNGWKLLKRAHIHFMGLGTTALAICIFLGHAPAKPRLVYFASALVGFGAFIYPLFWTFAALRVPEMGKHAAKESLELMAQAGAGAGFIGLVTSIAIAIIWITGGGKNLDES
;
A
#
# COMPACT_ATOMS: atom_id res chain seq x y z
N MET A 1 13.07 -29.97 -2.71
CA MET A 1 12.69 -28.53 -2.65
C MET A 1 13.93 -27.73 -2.26
N ARG A 2 14.22 -26.61 -2.94
CA ARG A 2 15.25 -25.67 -2.44
C ARG A 2 14.81 -25.12 -1.09
N SER A 3 15.75 -24.94 -0.16
CA SER A 3 15.49 -24.31 1.13
C SER A 3 15.04 -22.87 0.93
N PHE A 4 14.05 -22.44 1.71
CA PHE A 4 13.58 -21.05 1.69
C PHE A 4 14.71 -20.08 2.07
N ASN A 5 14.98 -19.09 1.21
CA ASN A 5 15.98 -18.05 1.49
C ASN A 5 15.31 -16.80 2.08
N ILE A 6 15.21 -16.76 3.41
CA ILE A 6 14.59 -15.62 4.12
C ILE A 6 15.35 -14.31 3.91
N HIS A 7 16.68 -14.34 3.82
CA HIS A 7 17.49 -13.12 3.76
C HIS A 7 17.24 -12.32 2.49
N THR A 8 16.96 -13.00 1.36
CA THR A 8 16.68 -12.32 0.09
C THR A 8 15.29 -11.70 0.05
N VAL A 9 14.36 -12.08 0.92
CA VAL A 9 12.98 -11.55 0.92
C VAL A 9 12.62 -10.81 2.21
N ALA A 10 13.53 -10.74 3.19
CA ALA A 10 13.29 -10.19 4.52
C ALA A 10 12.73 -8.76 4.49
N VAL A 11 13.28 -7.90 3.64
CA VAL A 11 12.81 -6.50 3.49
C VAL A 11 11.38 -6.46 2.95
N GLY A 12 11.09 -7.23 1.91
CA GLY A 12 9.74 -7.33 1.35
C GLY A 12 8.72 -7.83 2.36
N ILE A 13 9.08 -8.87 3.14
CA ILE A 13 8.25 -9.43 4.22
C ILE A 13 8.01 -8.40 5.33
N ALA A 14 9.06 -7.70 5.78
CA ALA A 14 8.93 -6.69 6.82
C ALA A 14 7.97 -5.56 6.40
N LEU A 15 8.09 -5.08 5.16
CA LEU A 15 7.18 -4.06 4.61
C LEU A 15 5.76 -4.58 4.45
N ALA A 16 5.58 -5.83 4.02
CA ALA A 16 4.27 -6.47 3.90
C ALA A 16 3.57 -6.60 5.27
N PHE A 17 4.30 -7.04 6.31
CA PHE A 17 3.77 -7.08 7.68
C PHE A 17 3.49 -5.67 8.22
N GLY A 18 4.34 -4.69 7.93
CA GLY A 18 4.07 -3.30 8.27
C GLY A 18 2.76 -2.81 7.63
N ALA A 19 2.50 -3.17 6.38
CA ALA A 19 1.27 -2.83 5.69
C ALA A 19 0.05 -3.50 6.34
N ILE A 20 0.13 -4.79 6.63
CA ILE A 20 -0.94 -5.54 7.33
C ILE A 20 -1.21 -4.93 8.70
N LEU A 21 -0.17 -4.63 9.49
CA LEU A 21 -0.31 -4.04 10.82
C LEU A 21 -1.02 -2.68 10.75
N LEU A 22 -0.68 -1.83 9.79
CA LEU A 22 -1.37 -0.56 9.58
C LEU A 22 -2.81 -0.75 9.07
N GLY A 23 -3.06 -1.78 8.26
CA GLY A 23 -4.40 -2.17 7.84
C GLY A 23 -5.28 -2.56 9.03
N GLU A 24 -4.78 -3.44 9.90
CA GLU A 24 -5.43 -3.84 11.15
C GLU A 24 -5.65 -2.64 12.07
N ALA A 25 -4.64 -1.77 12.23
CA ALA A 25 -4.78 -0.55 13.02
C ALA A 25 -5.92 0.35 12.50
N HIS A 26 -6.07 0.50 11.18
CA HIS A 26 -7.23 1.19 10.60
C HIS A 26 -8.54 0.44 10.89
N GLY A 27 -8.59 -0.87 10.71
CA GLY A 27 -9.80 -1.66 10.96
C GLY A 27 -10.28 -1.56 12.42
N LEU A 28 -9.35 -1.69 13.36
CA LEU A 28 -9.61 -1.53 14.79
C LEU A 28 -10.09 -0.12 15.13
N SER A 29 -9.45 0.91 14.58
CA SER A 29 -9.86 2.29 14.83
C SER A 29 -11.21 2.63 14.20
N PHE A 30 -11.55 2.05 13.05
CA PHE A 30 -12.91 2.15 12.48
C PHE A 30 -13.91 1.48 13.43
N GLY A 31 -13.69 0.24 13.86
CA GLY A 31 -14.61 -0.45 14.76
C GLY A 31 -14.77 0.21 16.14
N ALA A 32 -13.71 0.81 16.68
CA ALA A 32 -13.71 1.38 18.03
C ALA A 32 -14.09 2.87 18.08
N LYS A 33 -13.86 3.63 17.00
CA LYS A 33 -13.89 5.10 16.99
C LYS A 33 -14.44 5.70 15.69
N GLU A 34 -15.31 5.00 14.96
CA GLU A 34 -15.87 5.50 13.69
C GLU A 34 -16.45 6.91 13.81
N ASP A 35 -17.37 7.14 14.75
CA ASP A 35 -18.02 8.45 14.95
C ASP A 35 -16.99 9.54 15.23
N ALA A 36 -16.01 9.28 16.10
CA ALA A 36 -14.97 10.25 16.43
C ALA A 36 -14.08 10.60 15.24
N ILE A 37 -13.80 9.65 14.34
CA ILE A 37 -13.05 9.89 13.10
C ILE A 37 -13.87 10.75 12.14
N GLN A 38 -15.16 10.42 11.96
CA GLN A 38 -16.05 11.20 11.10
C GLN A 38 -16.27 12.62 11.62
N ASP A 39 -16.45 12.77 12.93
CA ASP A 39 -16.58 14.07 13.61
C ASP A 39 -15.30 14.89 13.49
N TYR A 40 -14.13 14.27 13.64
CA TYR A 40 -12.85 14.94 13.40
C TYR A 40 -12.77 15.48 11.97
N LEU A 41 -13.11 14.66 10.97
CA LEU A 41 -13.08 15.07 9.56
C LEU A 41 -14.09 16.20 9.28
N LEU A 42 -15.28 16.15 9.88
CA LEU A 42 -16.31 17.17 9.73
C LEU A 42 -15.87 18.48 10.38
N THR A 43 -15.44 18.43 11.65
CA THR A 43 -14.98 19.60 12.41
C THR A 43 -13.80 20.27 11.70
N SER A 44 -12.83 19.48 11.24
CA SER A 44 -11.68 20.00 10.47
C SER A 44 -12.12 20.62 9.16
N SER A 45 -13.11 20.03 8.47
CA SER A 45 -13.63 20.56 7.22
C SER A 45 -14.40 21.87 7.43
N MET A 46 -15.21 21.95 8.49
CA MET A 46 -15.93 23.17 8.87
C MET A 46 -14.96 24.32 9.21
N ALA A 47 -13.92 24.02 9.97
CA ALA A 47 -12.87 25.00 10.28
C ALA A 47 -12.16 25.50 9.02
N ALA A 48 -11.89 24.63 8.06
CA ALA A 48 -11.20 24.98 6.82
C ALA A 48 -12.05 25.79 5.83
N VAL A 49 -13.37 25.54 5.76
CA VAL A 49 -14.25 26.32 4.87
C VAL A 49 -14.65 27.68 5.44
N GLY A 50 -14.51 27.87 6.76
CA GLY A 50 -14.78 29.14 7.45
C GLY A 50 -16.27 29.53 7.47
N GLU A 51 -16.57 30.74 7.98
CA GLU A 51 -17.93 31.24 8.15
C GLU A 51 -18.68 31.49 6.84
N SER A 52 -17.96 31.70 5.73
CA SER A 52 -18.52 31.85 4.38
C SER A 52 -18.72 30.52 3.64
N GLY A 53 -18.17 29.42 4.19
CA GLY A 53 -18.22 28.10 3.63
C GLY A 53 -19.61 27.47 3.73
N LYS A 54 -20.12 26.94 2.61
CA LYS A 54 -21.38 26.17 2.63
C LYS A 54 -21.18 24.92 3.48
N LYS A 55 -22.02 24.69 4.48
CA LYS A 55 -22.05 23.46 5.29
C LYS A 55 -21.96 22.18 4.44
N GLU A 56 -22.68 22.18 3.31
CA GLU A 56 -22.66 21.10 2.32
C GLU A 56 -21.24 20.78 1.80
N GLU A 57 -20.40 21.81 1.59
CA GLU A 57 -19.02 21.61 1.16
C GLU A 57 -18.18 20.93 2.25
N ALA A 58 -18.32 21.36 3.51
CA ALA A 58 -17.63 20.74 4.63
C ALA A 58 -18.01 19.26 4.79
N GLU A 59 -19.31 18.94 4.72
CA GLU A 59 -19.81 17.56 4.77
C GLU A 59 -19.28 16.72 3.59
N LYS A 60 -19.23 17.31 2.39
CA LYS A 60 -18.65 16.66 1.21
C LYS A 60 -17.16 16.37 1.39
N ARG A 61 -16.38 17.30 1.95
CA ARG A 61 -14.96 17.10 2.25
C ARG A 61 -14.77 16.00 3.30
N ALA A 62 -15.53 16.03 4.39
CA ALA A 62 -15.49 15.01 5.43
C ALA A 62 -15.80 13.60 4.89
N ASN A 63 -16.89 13.45 4.12
CA ASN A 63 -17.25 12.18 3.49
C ASN A 63 -16.17 11.69 2.50
N ASN A 64 -15.53 12.61 1.77
CA ASN A 64 -14.40 12.25 0.90
C ASN A 64 -13.20 11.75 1.70
N GLY A 65 -12.83 12.43 2.79
CA GLY A 65 -11.77 11.97 3.71
C GLY A 65 -12.06 10.57 4.23
N TRP A 66 -13.29 10.33 4.70
CA TRP A 66 -13.71 9.02 5.19
C TRP A 66 -13.60 7.91 4.13
N LYS A 67 -14.04 8.19 2.90
CA LYS A 67 -13.88 7.26 1.77
C LYS A 67 -12.41 6.94 1.45
N LEU A 68 -11.50 7.90 1.63
CA LEU A 68 -10.07 7.69 1.41
C LEU A 68 -9.43 6.88 2.55
N LEU A 69 -9.81 7.08 3.82
CA LEU A 69 -9.37 6.23 4.94
C LEU A 69 -9.80 4.77 4.75
N LYS A 70 -11.07 4.53 4.39
CA LYS A 70 -11.55 3.17 4.08
C LYS A 70 -10.78 2.54 2.92
N ARG A 71 -10.44 3.35 1.90
CA ARG A 71 -9.60 2.90 0.79
C ARG A 71 -8.20 2.54 1.25
N ALA A 72 -7.60 3.31 2.16
CA ALA A 72 -6.31 3.01 2.75
C ALA A 72 -6.32 1.65 3.45
N HIS A 73 -7.30 1.40 4.33
CA HIS A 73 -7.46 0.11 5.01
C HIS A 73 -7.52 -1.07 4.04
N ILE A 74 -8.38 -1.00 3.02
CA ILE A 74 -8.53 -2.07 2.03
C ILE A 74 -7.21 -2.32 1.28
N HIS A 75 -6.48 -1.26 0.91
CA HIS A 75 -5.22 -1.42 0.20
C HIS A 75 -4.11 -1.93 1.11
N PHE A 76 -4.04 -1.51 2.39
CA PHE A 76 -3.10 -2.05 3.36
C PHE A 76 -3.30 -3.56 3.52
N MET A 77 -4.54 -4.01 3.74
CA MET A 77 -4.84 -5.44 3.92
C MET A 77 -4.62 -6.23 2.63
N GLY A 78 -5.17 -5.76 1.51
CA GLY A 78 -5.11 -6.44 0.23
C GLY A 78 -3.69 -6.51 -0.33
N LEU A 79 -2.99 -5.37 -0.42
CA LEU A 79 -1.63 -5.33 -0.94
C LEU A 79 -0.63 -5.94 0.03
N GLY A 80 -0.78 -5.73 1.34
CA GLY A 80 0.09 -6.34 2.35
C GLY A 80 0.06 -7.87 2.31
N THR A 81 -1.14 -8.46 2.29
CA THR A 81 -1.31 -9.91 2.18
C THR A 81 -0.78 -10.45 0.84
N THR A 82 -1.08 -9.75 -0.26
CA THR A 82 -0.59 -10.12 -1.60
C THR A 82 0.94 -10.07 -1.66
N ALA A 83 1.55 -9.01 -1.12
CA ALA A 83 2.99 -8.85 -1.06
C ALA A 83 3.66 -9.94 -0.23
N LEU A 84 3.08 -10.31 0.91
CA LEU A 84 3.58 -11.40 1.74
C LEU A 84 3.56 -12.73 0.98
N ALA A 85 2.46 -13.05 0.30
CA ALA A 85 2.35 -14.25 -0.52
C ALA A 85 3.40 -14.29 -1.65
N ILE A 86 3.61 -13.16 -2.33
CA ILE A 86 4.65 -13.03 -3.36
C ILE A 86 6.04 -13.21 -2.76
N CYS A 87 6.32 -12.63 -1.59
CA CYS A 87 7.63 -12.79 -0.94
C CYS A 87 7.90 -14.24 -0.52
N ILE A 88 6.89 -14.95 0.01
CA ILE A 88 6.99 -16.38 0.34
C ILE A 88 7.30 -17.19 -0.94
N PHE A 89 6.56 -16.94 -2.01
CA PHE A 89 6.80 -17.56 -3.32
C PHE A 89 8.23 -17.32 -3.81
N LEU A 90 8.67 -16.05 -3.82
CA LEU A 90 9.99 -15.65 -4.29
C LEU A 90 11.12 -16.25 -3.44
N GLY A 91 10.91 -16.45 -2.13
CA GLY A 91 11.91 -17.09 -1.27
C GLY A 91 12.18 -18.56 -1.61
N HIS A 92 11.31 -19.21 -2.39
CA HIS A 92 11.52 -20.54 -2.95
C HIS A 92 11.97 -20.53 -4.43
N ALA A 93 11.90 -19.38 -5.09
CA ALA A 93 12.16 -19.29 -6.52
C ALA A 93 13.64 -19.56 -6.84
N PRO A 94 13.95 -20.37 -7.87
CA PRO A 94 15.31 -20.65 -8.30
C PRO A 94 15.87 -19.52 -9.19
N ALA A 95 15.82 -18.28 -8.69
CA ALA A 95 16.29 -17.10 -9.38
C ALA A 95 17.52 -16.49 -8.69
N LYS A 96 18.26 -15.63 -9.40
CA LYS A 96 19.44 -14.94 -8.86
C LYS A 96 19.05 -14.16 -7.58
N PRO A 97 19.78 -14.32 -6.45
CA PRO A 97 19.43 -13.71 -5.16
C PRO A 97 19.16 -12.21 -5.21
N ARG A 98 19.95 -11.46 -6.00
CA ARG A 98 19.77 -10.02 -6.20
C ARG A 98 18.44 -9.69 -6.86
N LEU A 99 18.01 -10.47 -7.84
CA LEU A 99 16.75 -10.26 -8.55
C LEU A 99 15.56 -10.52 -7.63
N VAL A 100 15.62 -11.60 -6.84
CA VAL A 100 14.62 -11.92 -5.80
C VAL A 100 14.53 -10.81 -4.76
N TYR A 101 15.67 -10.28 -4.33
CA TYR A 101 15.74 -9.15 -3.40
C TYR A 101 15.04 -7.91 -3.96
N PHE A 102 15.38 -7.48 -5.17
CA PHE A 102 14.74 -6.30 -5.76
C PHE A 102 13.24 -6.50 -6.00
N ALA A 103 12.83 -7.67 -6.52
CA ALA A 103 11.41 -7.96 -6.74
C ALA A 103 10.61 -7.93 -5.44
N SER A 104 11.08 -8.61 -4.39
CA SER A 104 10.40 -8.65 -3.08
C SER A 104 10.39 -7.28 -2.39
N ALA A 105 11.50 -6.54 -2.43
CA ALA A 105 11.58 -5.20 -1.85
C ALA A 105 10.63 -4.22 -2.55
N LEU A 106 10.54 -4.25 -3.89
CA LEU A 106 9.65 -3.38 -4.66
C LEU A 106 8.17 -3.68 -4.40
N VAL A 107 7.78 -4.95 -4.36
CA VAL A 107 6.39 -5.35 -4.02
C VAL A 107 6.04 -4.93 -2.59
N GLY A 108 6.93 -5.20 -1.62
CA GLY A 108 6.72 -4.78 -0.23
C GLY A 108 6.64 -3.26 -0.10
N PHE A 109 7.52 -2.51 -0.76
CA PHE A 109 7.51 -1.05 -0.78
C PHE A 109 6.20 -0.51 -1.36
N GLY A 110 5.72 -1.05 -2.48
CA GLY A 110 4.44 -0.63 -3.05
C GLY A 110 3.25 -0.93 -2.15
N ALA A 111 3.25 -2.12 -1.52
CA ALA A 111 2.21 -2.51 -0.57
C ALA A 111 2.17 -1.63 0.69
N PHE A 112 3.30 -1.06 1.09
CA PHE A 112 3.38 -0.17 2.25
C PHE A 112 3.11 1.30 1.91
N ILE A 113 3.71 1.81 0.84
CA ILE A 113 3.68 3.25 0.51
C ILE A 113 2.39 3.66 -0.20
N TYR A 114 1.83 2.82 -1.07
CA TYR A 114 0.61 3.19 -1.79
C TYR A 114 -0.63 3.37 -0.88
N PRO A 115 -0.86 2.54 0.15
CA PRO A 115 -1.93 2.81 1.11
C PRO A 115 -1.65 3.99 2.04
N LEU A 116 -0.38 4.29 2.36
CA LEU A 116 -0.01 5.50 3.08
C LEU A 116 -0.42 6.77 2.32
N PHE A 117 -0.28 6.78 0.99
CA PHE A 117 -0.81 7.86 0.16
C PHE A 117 -2.31 8.09 0.42
N TRP A 118 -3.12 7.03 0.46
CA TRP A 118 -4.56 7.17 0.73
C TRP A 118 -4.84 7.71 2.14
N THR A 119 -4.05 7.30 3.12
CA THR A 119 -4.14 7.77 4.51
C THR A 119 -3.86 9.26 4.59
N PHE A 120 -2.72 9.71 4.06
CA PHE A 120 -2.34 11.12 4.10
C PHE A 120 -3.25 11.99 3.24
N ALA A 121 -3.70 11.48 2.09
CA ALA A 121 -4.68 12.19 1.27
C ALA A 121 -5.97 12.41 2.04
N ALA A 122 -6.46 11.40 2.79
CA ALA A 122 -7.65 11.54 3.62
C ALA A 122 -7.53 12.65 4.67
N LEU A 123 -6.38 12.72 5.34
CA LEU A 123 -6.11 13.73 6.38
C LEU A 123 -5.97 15.14 5.81
N ARG A 124 -5.59 15.30 4.53
CA ARG A 124 -5.50 16.60 3.85
C ARG A 124 -6.81 17.05 3.21
N VAL A 125 -7.78 16.14 2.99
CA VAL A 125 -9.07 16.52 2.36
C VAL A 125 -9.79 17.66 3.09
N PRO A 126 -9.83 17.73 4.43
CA PRO A 126 -10.48 18.84 5.13
C PRO A 126 -10.00 20.21 4.66
N GLU A 127 -8.68 20.39 4.55
CA GLU A 127 -8.05 21.67 4.24
C GLU A 127 -8.19 22.09 2.77
N MET A 128 -7.90 21.17 1.85
CA MET A 128 -7.73 21.51 0.42
C MET A 128 -8.71 20.80 -0.51
N GLY A 129 -9.59 19.95 0.03
CA GLY A 129 -10.50 19.13 -0.76
C GLY A 129 -9.81 17.95 -1.44
N LYS A 130 -10.61 17.03 -1.99
CA LYS A 130 -10.15 15.71 -2.44
C LYS A 130 -9.11 15.77 -3.56
N HIS A 131 -9.30 16.66 -4.54
CA HIS A 131 -8.44 16.70 -5.72
C HIS A 131 -7.03 17.19 -5.35
N ALA A 132 -6.95 18.39 -4.77
CA ALA A 132 -5.69 18.97 -4.31
C ALA A 132 -4.99 18.09 -3.27
N ALA A 133 -5.74 17.43 -2.37
CA ALA A 133 -5.15 16.50 -1.39
C ALA A 133 -4.39 15.34 -2.08
N LYS A 134 -4.97 14.76 -3.14
CA LYS A 134 -4.31 13.70 -3.90
C LYS A 134 -3.13 14.22 -4.72
N GLU A 135 -3.30 15.37 -5.37
CA GLU A 135 -2.26 16.02 -6.17
C GLU A 135 -1.02 16.35 -5.32
N SER A 136 -1.24 16.86 -4.09
CA SER A 136 -0.16 17.15 -3.12
C SER A 136 0.68 15.94 -2.69
N LEU A 137 0.24 14.73 -3.06
CA LEU A 137 0.88 13.46 -2.73
C LEU A 137 1.08 12.59 -3.97
N GLU A 138 0.99 13.16 -5.17
CA GLU A 138 1.04 12.40 -6.41
C GLU A 138 2.34 11.59 -6.54
N LEU A 139 3.48 12.19 -6.20
CA LEU A 139 4.77 11.49 -6.22
C LEU A 139 4.80 10.28 -5.30
N MET A 140 4.14 10.34 -4.14
CA MET A 140 4.04 9.21 -3.22
C MET A 140 3.16 8.09 -3.82
N ALA A 141 2.04 8.47 -4.44
CA ALA A 141 1.16 7.53 -5.12
C ALA A 141 1.89 6.83 -6.28
N GLN A 142 2.58 7.59 -7.12
CA GLN A 142 3.33 7.08 -8.26
C GLN A 142 4.51 6.21 -7.83
N ALA A 143 5.28 6.65 -6.82
CA ALA A 143 6.40 5.86 -6.30
C ALA A 143 5.92 4.53 -5.71
N GLY A 144 4.89 4.54 -4.87
CA GLY A 144 4.33 3.33 -4.29
C GLY A 144 3.74 2.39 -5.34
N ALA A 145 2.81 2.87 -6.16
CA ALA A 145 2.15 2.05 -7.18
C ALA A 145 3.13 1.57 -8.26
N GLY A 146 4.00 2.45 -8.74
CA GLY A 146 5.00 2.15 -9.78
C GLY A 146 6.01 1.11 -9.31
N ALA A 147 6.59 1.29 -8.11
CA ALA A 147 7.49 0.29 -7.53
C ALA A 147 6.78 -1.05 -7.35
N GLY A 148 5.59 -1.06 -6.75
CA GLY A 148 4.81 -2.28 -6.55
C GLY A 148 4.50 -3.00 -7.86
N PHE A 149 4.14 -2.26 -8.91
CA PHE A 149 3.86 -2.82 -10.23
C PHE A 149 5.10 -3.42 -10.88
N ILE A 150 6.25 -2.72 -10.84
CA ILE A 150 7.53 -3.26 -11.36
C ILE A 150 7.92 -4.53 -10.60
N GLY A 151 7.80 -4.52 -9.28
CA GLY A 151 8.04 -5.69 -8.44
C GLY A 151 7.13 -6.86 -8.80
N LEU A 152 5.83 -6.60 -9.03
CA LEU A 152 4.85 -7.62 -9.42
C LEU A 152 5.19 -8.22 -10.79
N VAL A 153 5.43 -7.40 -11.80
CA VAL A 153 5.81 -7.85 -13.15
C VAL A 153 7.10 -8.69 -13.10
N THR A 154 8.09 -8.25 -12.31
CA THR A 154 9.34 -9.01 -12.11
C THR A 154 9.06 -10.36 -11.45
N SER A 155 8.18 -10.40 -10.45
CA SER A 155 7.80 -11.63 -9.75
C SER A 155 7.07 -12.61 -10.68
N ILE A 156 6.17 -12.11 -11.53
CA ILE A 156 5.48 -12.91 -12.54
C ILE A 156 6.47 -13.45 -13.57
N ALA A 157 7.42 -12.64 -14.04
CA ALA A 157 8.45 -13.10 -14.96
C ALA A 157 9.30 -14.23 -14.37
N ILE A 158 9.73 -14.10 -13.09
CA ILE A 158 10.42 -15.16 -12.36
C ILE A 158 9.55 -16.43 -12.31
N ALA A 159 8.25 -16.29 -12.00
CA ALA A 159 7.33 -17.41 -11.93
C ALA A 159 7.18 -18.14 -13.27
N ILE A 160 6.98 -17.39 -14.37
CA ILE A 160 6.85 -17.96 -15.72
C ILE A 160 8.13 -18.69 -16.11
N ILE A 161 9.30 -18.09 -15.90
CA ILE A 161 10.59 -18.70 -16.24
C ILE A 161 10.79 -19.97 -15.39
N TRP A 162 10.43 -19.94 -14.12
CA TRP A 162 10.55 -21.11 -13.25
C TRP A 162 9.63 -22.26 -13.70
N ILE A 163 8.36 -21.96 -14.00
CA ILE A 163 7.36 -22.96 -14.38
C ILE A 163 7.65 -23.55 -15.77
N THR A 164 8.02 -22.71 -16.73
CA THR A 164 8.21 -23.15 -18.13
C THR A 164 9.65 -23.60 -18.43
N GLY A 165 10.63 -23.11 -17.66
CA GLY A 165 12.06 -23.36 -17.87
C GLY A 165 12.59 -24.70 -17.37
N GLY A 166 11.74 -25.55 -16.78
CA GLY A 166 12.02 -26.97 -16.51
C GLY A 166 13.44 -27.29 -16.03
N GLY A 167 13.76 -26.99 -14.77
CA GLY A 167 14.93 -27.56 -14.09
C GLY A 167 16.32 -27.21 -14.65
N LYS A 168 16.45 -26.28 -15.60
CA LYS A 168 17.77 -25.75 -15.98
C LYS A 168 18.19 -24.69 -14.97
N ASN A 169 19.18 -25.03 -14.15
CA ASN A 169 19.79 -24.13 -13.17
C ASN A 169 20.15 -22.80 -13.83
N LEU A 170 19.51 -21.70 -13.41
CA LEU A 170 19.82 -20.33 -13.82
C LEU A 170 21.12 -19.81 -13.17
N ASP A 171 21.95 -20.73 -12.73
CA ASP A 171 23.13 -20.54 -11.89
C ASP A 171 24.40 -20.45 -12.77
N GLU A 172 24.28 -20.70 -14.09
CA GLU A 172 25.41 -20.81 -15.04
C GLU A 172 25.39 -19.79 -16.20
N SER A 173 24.71 -18.65 -16.07
CA SER A 173 24.84 -17.53 -17.03
C SER A 173 25.12 -16.19 -16.37
#